data_AF-A0A7V9JFJ9-F1
#
_entry.id   AF-A0A7V9JFJ9-F1
#
_cell.length_a   1.000
_cell.length_b   1.000
_cell.length_c   1.000
_cell.angle_alpha   90.00
_cell.angle_beta   90.00
_cell.angle_gamma   90.00
#
_symmetry.space_group_name_H-M   'P 1'
#
loop_
_entity.id
_entity.type
_entity.pdbx_description
1 polymer ?
#
loop_
_entity_poly.entity_id
_entity_poly.type
_entity_poly.pdbx_seq_one_letter_code
_entity_poly.pdbx_strand_id
1 'polypeptide(L)'
;MLSRTLGALLLAATLSASAASGQTSTNAQSEPVSHGHTLSEWIADLKAPAPVSRNAAAYEIAGMGPAAAAAVPALIEALDDDIPAVRFPVTVALGEIGPAAEAAIPRLRQMVEEDINDEIAAGARRA
;
A
#
# COMPACT_ATOMS: atom_id res chain seq x y z
N MET A 1 -66.87 -29.77 24.70
CA MET A 1 -66.90 -28.94 23.48
C MET A 1 -65.91 -29.53 22.50
N LEU A 2 -66.45 -30.17 21.46
CA LEU A 2 -65.73 -30.93 20.43
C LEU A 2 -65.17 -29.99 19.34
N SER A 3 -64.25 -30.57 18.55
CA SER A 3 -63.82 -30.18 17.20
C SER A 3 -62.80 -29.03 17.15
N ARG A 4 -61.71 -29.09 16.36
CA ARG A 4 -61.68 -29.54 14.96
C ARG A 4 -60.32 -30.18 14.60
N THR A 5 -60.47 -31.18 13.74
CA THR A 5 -59.51 -32.13 13.18
C THR A 5 -58.70 -31.61 11.98
N LEU A 6 -57.52 -32.21 11.79
CA LEU A 6 -56.86 -32.68 10.56
C LEU A 6 -56.79 -31.81 9.29
N GLY A 7 -55.57 -31.72 8.73
CA GLY A 7 -55.32 -32.10 7.32
C GLY A 7 -54.52 -31.10 6.46
N ALA A 8 -53.32 -31.52 6.02
CA ALA A 8 -52.64 -31.23 4.72
C ALA A 8 -51.11 -31.44 4.92
N LEU A 9 -50.51 -32.60 4.63
CA LEU A 9 -50.09 -33.16 3.33
C LEU A 9 -48.99 -32.35 2.58
N LEU A 10 -47.76 -32.89 2.65
CA LEU A 10 -46.69 -32.98 1.63
C LEU A 10 -46.39 -31.77 0.71
N LEU A 11 -45.14 -31.28 0.76
CA LEU A 11 -44.18 -31.45 -0.35
C LEU A 11 -42.76 -31.05 0.08
N ALA A 12 -41.82 -32.00 -0.04
CA ALA A 12 -40.40 -31.70 -0.04
C ALA A 12 -40.05 -30.98 -1.35
N ALA A 13 -39.57 -29.74 -1.25
CA ALA A 13 -39.00 -29.01 -2.37
C ALA A 13 -37.49 -28.90 -2.16
N THR A 14 -36.75 -29.86 -2.71
CA THR A 14 -35.31 -29.73 -2.94
C THR A 14 -35.11 -28.74 -4.08
N LEU A 15 -34.87 -27.46 -3.74
CA LEU A 15 -34.43 -26.48 -4.71
C LEU A 15 -32.90 -26.51 -4.79
N SER A 16 -32.39 -27.35 -5.69
CA SER A 16 -31.03 -27.23 -6.21
C SER A 16 -31.07 -26.23 -7.37
N ALA A 17 -30.39 -25.09 -7.21
CA ALA A 17 -29.95 -24.13 -8.24
C ALA A 17 -29.83 -22.77 -7.54
N SER A 18 -28.85 -21.93 -7.77
CA SER A 18 -27.65 -21.93 -8.60
C SER A 18 -26.81 -20.78 -8.02
N ALA A 19 -25.52 -20.74 -8.36
CA ALA A 19 -24.57 -19.70 -7.96
C ALA A 19 -25.20 -18.30 -7.85
N ALA A 20 -25.40 -17.83 -6.62
CA ALA A 20 -25.48 -16.41 -6.33
C ALA A 20 -24.04 -15.90 -6.17
N SER A 21 -23.37 -15.76 -7.31
CA SER A 21 -22.29 -14.81 -7.49
C SER A 21 -22.80 -13.43 -7.03
N GLY A 22 -22.26 -12.93 -5.93
CA GLY A 22 -22.67 -11.64 -5.39
C GLY A 22 -22.35 -11.46 -3.92
N GLN A 23 -21.14 -11.81 -3.50
CA GLN A 23 -20.61 -11.41 -2.19
C GLN A 23 -19.26 -10.70 -2.38
N THR A 24 -19.29 -9.59 -3.10
CA THR A 24 -18.36 -8.48 -2.87
C THR A 24 -19.18 -7.31 -2.34
N SER A 25 -19.72 -7.48 -1.14
CA SER A 25 -20.40 -6.42 -0.40
C SER A 25 -19.89 -6.42 1.03
N THR A 26 -18.66 -5.94 1.16
CA THR A 26 -18.00 -5.37 2.34
C THR A 26 -16.77 -4.67 1.75
N ASN A 27 -16.32 -3.47 2.03
CA ASN A 27 -16.56 -2.46 3.05
C ASN A 27 -15.47 -1.39 2.74
N ALA A 28 -15.51 -0.20 3.33
CA ALA A 28 -14.47 0.84 3.18
C ALA A 28 -13.12 0.47 3.85
N GLN A 29 -12.63 -0.77 3.63
CA GLN A 29 -11.63 -1.47 4.46
C GLN A 29 -10.74 -2.45 3.68
N SER A 30 -10.88 -2.61 2.36
CA SER A 30 -9.92 -3.42 1.59
C SER A 30 -8.65 -2.61 1.33
N GLU A 31 -7.52 -3.17 1.72
CA GLU A 31 -6.18 -2.60 1.52
C GLU A 31 -5.98 -2.14 0.06
N PRO A 32 -5.33 -0.98 -0.20
CA PRO A 32 -5.05 -0.55 -1.56
C PRO A 32 -4.24 -1.59 -2.33
N VAL A 33 -4.60 -1.83 -3.59
CA VAL A 33 -3.95 -2.81 -4.47
C VAL A 33 -3.48 -2.10 -5.73
N SER A 34 -2.25 -2.40 -6.15
CA SER A 34 -1.70 -1.98 -7.44
C SER A 34 -0.96 -3.16 -8.09
N HIS A 35 -1.18 -3.35 -9.40
CA HIS A 35 -0.62 -4.46 -10.18
C HIS A 35 -0.79 -5.86 -9.55
N GLY A 36 -1.87 -6.07 -8.81
CA GLY A 36 -2.18 -7.34 -8.14
C GLY A 36 -1.48 -7.55 -6.79
N HIS A 37 -0.67 -6.58 -6.33
CA HIS A 37 -0.02 -6.59 -5.04
C HIS A 37 -0.70 -5.59 -4.08
N THR A 38 -0.78 -5.95 -2.81
CA THR A 38 -1.35 -5.06 -1.78
C THR A 38 -0.35 -4.02 -1.28
N LEU A 39 -0.84 -2.98 -0.63
CA LEU A 39 0.00 -1.96 -0.01
C LEU A 39 1.05 -2.56 0.94
N SER A 40 0.68 -3.52 1.78
CA SER A 40 1.60 -4.21 2.69
C SER A 40 2.67 -5.01 1.97
N GLU A 41 2.35 -5.61 0.83
CA GLU A 41 3.34 -6.30 -0.01
C GLU A 41 4.33 -5.28 -0.61
N TRP A 42 3.86 -4.15 -1.11
CA TRP A 42 4.74 -3.07 -1.56
C TRP A 42 5.57 -2.47 -0.43
N ILE A 43 5.01 -2.33 0.77
CA ILE A 43 5.76 -1.90 1.97
C ILE A 43 6.90 -2.88 2.27
N ALA A 44 6.67 -4.19 2.13
CA ALA A 44 7.72 -5.18 2.33
C ALA A 44 8.82 -5.05 1.26
N ASP A 45 8.43 -4.80 0.00
CA ASP A 45 9.34 -4.65 -1.12
C ASP A 45 10.21 -3.39 -1.07
N LEU A 46 9.86 -2.39 -0.25
CA LEU A 46 10.76 -1.27 0.10
C LEU A 46 12.08 -1.75 0.75
N LYS A 47 12.13 -2.98 1.26
CA LYS A 47 13.34 -3.58 1.86
C LYS A 47 13.95 -4.68 0.98
N ALA A 48 13.50 -4.80 -0.27
CA ALA A 48 13.97 -5.83 -1.18
C ALA A 48 15.49 -5.71 -1.44
N PRO A 49 16.21 -6.84 -1.61
CA PRO A 49 17.66 -6.82 -1.85
C PRO A 49 18.03 -6.03 -3.11
N ALA A 50 17.22 -6.12 -4.15
CA ALA A 50 17.46 -5.46 -5.42
C ALA A 50 16.97 -3.99 -5.37
N PRO A 51 17.81 -3.00 -5.70
CA PRO A 51 17.39 -1.59 -5.70
C PRO A 51 16.22 -1.31 -6.63
N VAL A 52 16.16 -2.02 -7.77
CA VAL A 52 15.06 -1.90 -8.73
C VAL A 52 13.71 -2.30 -8.12
N SER A 53 13.70 -3.29 -7.23
CA SER A 53 12.47 -3.73 -6.55
C SER A 53 12.00 -2.69 -5.53
N ARG A 54 12.92 -2.07 -4.79
CA ARG A 54 12.60 -0.96 -3.87
C ARG A 54 12.06 0.26 -4.62
N ASN A 55 12.66 0.58 -5.76
CA ASN A 55 12.18 1.65 -6.64
C ASN A 55 10.77 1.38 -7.15
N ALA A 56 10.52 0.16 -7.65
CA ALA A 56 9.22 -0.24 -8.13
C ALA A 56 8.18 -0.10 -7.02
N ALA A 57 8.48 -0.64 -5.83
CA ALA A 57 7.61 -0.52 -4.66
C ALA A 57 7.27 0.93 -4.32
N ALA A 58 8.26 1.82 -4.28
CA ALA A 58 8.03 3.24 -4.00
C ALA A 58 7.13 3.91 -5.06
N TYR A 59 7.30 3.60 -6.36
CA TYR A 59 6.43 4.14 -7.41
C TYR A 59 5.01 3.58 -7.35
N GLU A 60 4.84 2.30 -7.04
CA GLU A 60 3.52 1.69 -6.88
C GLU A 60 2.79 2.31 -5.69
N ILE A 61 3.49 2.53 -4.57
CA ILE A 61 2.97 3.25 -3.41
C ILE A 61 2.61 4.70 -3.77
N ALA A 62 3.45 5.39 -4.56
CA ALA A 62 3.17 6.74 -5.03
C ALA A 62 1.88 6.79 -5.88
N GLY A 63 1.69 5.84 -6.79
CA GLY A 63 0.51 5.74 -7.65
C GLY A 63 -0.80 5.53 -6.89
N MET A 64 -0.74 5.01 -5.66
CA MET A 64 -1.90 4.89 -4.78
C MET A 64 -2.30 6.22 -4.10
N GLY A 65 -1.40 7.19 -4.06
CA GLY A 65 -1.63 8.53 -3.51
C GLY A 65 -2.09 8.52 -2.05
N PRO A 66 -3.09 9.32 -1.64
CA PRO A 66 -3.54 9.41 -0.25
C PRO A 66 -4.00 8.08 0.38
N ALA A 67 -4.41 7.10 -0.43
CA ALA A 67 -4.81 5.79 0.06
C ALA A 67 -3.65 5.01 0.69
N ALA A 68 -2.40 5.33 0.33
CA ALA A 68 -1.20 4.70 0.85
C ALA A 68 -0.64 5.33 2.14
N ALA A 69 -1.43 6.12 2.86
CA ALA A 69 -1.00 6.77 4.12
C ALA A 69 -0.37 5.79 5.14
N ALA A 70 -0.79 4.53 5.15
CA ALA A 70 -0.21 3.51 6.03
C ALA A 70 1.27 3.18 5.72
N ALA A 71 1.77 3.49 4.52
CA ALA A 71 3.16 3.28 4.14
C ALA A 71 4.12 4.37 4.64
N VAL A 72 3.62 5.50 5.16
CA VAL A 72 4.45 6.65 5.54
C VAL A 72 5.62 6.27 6.46
N PRO A 73 5.45 5.48 7.55
CA PRO A 73 6.59 5.11 8.39
C PRO A 73 7.67 4.32 7.65
N ALA A 74 7.28 3.39 6.78
CA ALA A 74 8.22 2.59 5.99
C ALA A 74 8.91 3.42 4.90
N LEU A 75 8.20 4.37 4.29
CA LEU A 75 8.79 5.33 3.35
C LEU A 75 9.78 6.25 4.04
N ILE A 76 9.53 6.68 5.28
CA ILE A 76 10.49 7.48 6.05
C ILE A 76 11.77 6.69 6.29
N GLU A 77 11.68 5.41 6.65
CA GLU A 77 12.86 4.52 6.76
C GLU A 77 13.58 4.37 5.41
N ALA A 78 12.84 4.28 4.30
CA ALA A 78 13.42 4.15 2.97
C ALA A 78 14.15 5.41 2.47
N LEU A 79 14.00 6.56 3.14
CA LEU A 79 14.83 7.75 2.88
C LEU A 79 16.30 7.53 3.29
N ASP A 80 16.57 6.55 4.14
CA ASP A 80 17.92 6.14 4.56
C ASP A 80 18.58 5.14 3.61
N ASP A 81 18.01 4.88 2.42
CA ASP A 81 18.62 3.99 1.45
C ASP A 81 19.98 4.52 0.98
N ASP A 82 21.01 3.65 0.98
CA ASP A 82 22.37 3.99 0.56
C ASP A 82 22.43 4.47 -0.90
N ILE A 83 21.47 4.07 -1.73
CA ILE A 83 21.46 4.36 -3.17
C ILE A 83 20.60 5.60 -3.44
N PRO A 84 21.20 6.71 -3.95
CA PRO A 84 20.45 7.93 -4.27
C PRO A 84 19.28 7.71 -5.24
N ALA A 85 19.44 6.76 -6.17
CA ALA A 85 18.39 6.40 -7.13
C ALA A 85 17.16 5.73 -6.49
N VAL A 86 17.25 5.26 -5.24
CA VAL A 86 16.11 4.73 -4.45
C VAL A 86 15.44 5.82 -3.63
N ARG A 87 16.22 6.77 -3.10
CA ARG A 87 15.69 7.89 -2.32
C ARG A 87 14.71 8.74 -3.15
N PHE A 88 15.00 9.00 -4.42
CA PHE A 88 14.13 9.81 -5.29
C PHE A 88 12.69 9.28 -5.40
N PRO A 89 12.42 8.02 -5.82
CA PRO A 89 11.06 7.47 -5.82
C PRO A 89 10.35 7.53 -4.47
N VAL A 90 11.08 7.36 -3.36
CA VAL A 90 10.53 7.45 -2.00
C VAL A 90 10.05 8.88 -1.69
N THR A 91 10.81 9.90 -2.10
CA THR A 91 10.36 11.30 -1.96
C THR A 91 9.11 11.60 -2.78
N VAL A 92 9.00 11.01 -3.97
CA VAL A 92 7.80 11.14 -4.82
C VAL A 92 6.60 10.52 -4.11
N ALA A 93 6.74 9.31 -3.58
CA ALA A 93 5.67 8.62 -2.86
C ALA A 93 5.15 9.44 -1.67
N LEU A 94 6.05 10.01 -0.85
CA LEU A 94 5.67 10.87 0.26
C LEU A 94 4.93 12.14 -0.22
N GLY A 95 5.33 12.71 -1.36
CA GLY A 95 4.64 13.85 -1.98
C GLY A 95 3.22 13.50 -2.47
N GLU A 96 3.05 12.37 -3.16
CA GLU A 96 1.76 11.91 -3.70
C GLU A 96 0.78 11.46 -2.60
N ILE A 97 1.29 10.95 -1.47
CA ILE A 97 0.47 10.68 -0.28
C ILE A 97 -0.10 11.98 0.30
N GLY A 98 0.65 13.08 0.22
CA GLY A 98 0.20 14.41 0.63
C GLY A 98 0.25 14.63 2.16
N PRO A 99 -0.76 15.33 2.76
CA PRO A 99 -0.68 15.77 4.16
C PRO A 99 -0.46 14.67 5.20
N ALA A 100 -0.86 13.42 4.93
CA ALA A 100 -0.60 12.30 5.82
C ALA A 100 0.90 12.00 5.98
N ALA A 101 1.75 12.46 5.04
CA ALA A 101 3.19 12.30 5.05
C ALA A 101 3.95 13.45 5.73
N GLU A 102 3.27 14.41 6.39
CA GLU A 102 3.93 15.55 7.08
C GLU A 102 5.01 15.11 8.08
N ALA A 103 4.84 13.94 8.71
CA ALA A 103 5.84 13.36 9.62
C ALA A 103 7.22 13.12 8.95
N ALA A 104 7.29 13.05 7.62
CA ALA A 104 8.53 12.86 6.88
C ALA A 104 9.36 14.15 6.70
N ILE A 105 8.77 15.33 6.94
CA ILE A 105 9.43 16.63 6.68
C ILE A 105 10.80 16.76 7.37
N PRO A 106 10.96 16.42 8.66
CA PRO A 106 12.27 16.51 9.32
C PRO A 106 13.33 15.63 8.65
N ARG A 107 12.98 14.38 8.31
CA ARG A 107 13.92 13.45 7.65
C ARG A 107 14.27 13.87 6.24
N LEU A 108 13.29 14.35 5.46
CA LEU A 108 13.51 14.89 4.11
C LEU A 108 14.48 16.08 4.13
N ARG A 109 14.34 16.99 5.11
CA ARG A 109 15.26 18.13 5.26
C ARG A 109 16.69 17.66 5.54
N GLN A 110 16.85 16.67 6.42
CA GLN A 110 18.15 16.09 6.72
C GLN A 110 18.76 15.39 5.50
N MET A 111 17.95 14.65 4.74
CA MET A 111 18.39 13.92 3.54
C MET A 111 18.97 14.86 2.48
N VAL A 112 18.31 16.00 2.26
CA VAL A 112 18.79 17.00 1.29
C VAL A 112 20.15 17.57 1.70
N GLU A 113 20.36 17.84 2.99
CA GLU A 113 21.65 18.31 3.49
C GLU A 113 22.75 17.24 3.35
N GLU A 114 22.44 15.97 3.66
CA GLU A 114 23.35 14.83 3.50
C GLU A 114 23.78 14.66 2.03
N ASP A 115 22.83 14.67 1.10
CA ASP A 115 23.09 14.48 -0.33
C ASP A 115 23.95 15.61 -0.92
N ILE A 116 23.70 16.86 -0.54
CA ILE A 116 24.53 18.00 -0.96
C ILE A 116 25.98 17.84 -0.48
N ASN A 117 26.17 17.42 0.78
CA ASN A 117 27.49 17.22 1.34
C ASN A 117 28.24 16.05 0.66
N ASP A 118 27.53 14.97 0.33
CA ASP A 118 28.08 13.83 -0.39
C ASP A 118 28.55 14.21 -1.80
N GLU A 119 27.79 15.02 -2.53
CA GLU A 119 28.18 15.54 -3.85
C GLU A 119 29.43 16.43 -3.77
N ILE A 120 29.49 17.34 -2.78
CA ILE A 120 30.67 18.19 -2.55
C ILE A 120 31.91 17.31 -2.27
N ALA A 121 31.76 16.32 -1.39
CA ALA A 121 32.85 15.40 -1.07
C ALA A 121 33.29 14.57 -2.29
N ALA A 122 32.33 14.14 -3.12
CA ALA A 122 32.61 13.41 -4.36
C ALA A 122 33.30 14.28 -5.42
N GLY A 123 32.96 15.56 -5.50
CA GLY A 123 33.64 16.54 -6.36
C GLY A 123 35.07 16.80 -5.89
N ALA A 124 35.27 17.00 -4.59
CA ALA A 124 36.59 17.23 -4.00
C ALA A 124 37.56 16.05 -4.22
N ARG A 125 37.09 14.80 -4.19
CA ARG A 125 37.92 13.60 -4.48
C ARG A 125 38.41 13.49 -5.92
N ARG A 126 37.75 14.17 -6.86
CA ARG A 126 38.07 14.12 -8.30
C ARG A 126 38.89 15.32 -8.78
N ALA A 127 39.04 16.35 -7.96
CA ALA A 127 39.86 17.54 -8.22
C ALA A 127 41.32 17.29 -7.81
#